data_AF-A0A4Q7ENB2-F1
#
_entry.id   AF-A0A4Q7ENB2-F1
#
_cell.length_a   1.000
_cell.length_b   1.000
_cell.length_c   1.000
_cell.angle_alpha   90.00
_cell.angle_beta   90.00
_cell.angle_gamma   90.00
#
_symmetry.space_group_name_H-M   'P 1'
#
loop_
_entity.id
_entity.type
_entity.pdbx_description
1 polymer ?
#
loop_
_entity_poly.entity_id
_entity_poly.type
_entity_poly.pdbx_seq_one_letter_code
_entity_poly.pdbx_strand_id
1 'polypeptide(L)'
;MKQTSRFKNLPDNARIQGIGNVFKYHDRKTWSIGVQFNNSHRKSLKFSQLPYLSRQVVLNQTSTATPPGFSVEITLPERDLWEVGTVEECGLVKFRHSNEQSQNCFVFRSEGKTIYLPQLELARALFFTNNYLANAALIHSALDFEFDVDYDPELEGDFQPDVMINALPTSLCPKIMFDNDGFRHQIAWILLDDDVKHSFQSIYAYLLDESVITEKYQQWKFRFDPPQLEGVSIAARGWQSPDEKTWFINRIEAIDGLYFPDITDIGYAHPNFIENKRGSGKGKGGTYPQLPTQREIDEGSDGSEDNESALIFCDATQRTYNRVPHTRKVYTKARNGSGGKEDEEKPSTLPPEVSTDDPNSRGDKPRAAIDGLDDQTDNDALSHNKFDGFFKMLEILEKEHGVKQNKHIVRKLPAVGRSESHLMVDGSPRCMAIVRVEHQSEGYFLLEVDTSDGKASIATKVISARALAPKGQLQDFIVEIERGLLSKQFCWPNKYFDELVGAGDHKSISHQKSKGKGGLSEVDMDRWAERFHRLLFLSV
;
A
#
# COMPACT_ATOMS: atom_id res chain seq x y z
N MET A 1 -6.71 5.35 -15.29
CA MET A 1 -7.23 4.00 -15.06
C MET A 1 -6.20 3.32 -14.18
N LYS A 2 -6.55 2.94 -12.95
CA LYS A 2 -5.73 1.98 -12.19
C LYS A 2 -5.64 0.74 -13.06
N GLN A 3 -4.42 0.25 -13.32
CA GLN A 3 -4.24 -1.04 -13.97
C GLN A 3 -4.88 -2.08 -13.05
N THR A 4 -5.96 -2.72 -13.50
CA THR A 4 -6.65 -3.74 -12.72
C THR A 4 -5.95 -5.09 -12.92
N SER A 5 -5.86 -5.90 -11.87
CA SER A 5 -5.36 -7.27 -11.95
C SER A 5 -6.51 -8.26 -11.94
N ARG A 6 -6.40 -9.33 -12.72
CA ARG A 6 -7.40 -10.40 -12.78
C ARG A 6 -6.73 -11.77 -12.82
N PHE A 7 -7.25 -12.74 -12.09
CA PHE A 7 -6.83 -14.13 -12.14
C PHE A 7 -7.36 -14.80 -13.41
N LYS A 8 -6.46 -15.35 -14.25
CA LYS A 8 -6.79 -15.86 -15.59
C LYS A 8 -7.78 -17.03 -15.57
N ASN A 9 -7.57 -17.97 -14.66
CA ASN A 9 -8.32 -19.22 -14.60
C ASN A 9 -9.44 -19.20 -13.54
N LEU A 10 -9.70 -18.07 -12.88
CA LEU A 10 -10.81 -17.92 -11.94
C LEU A 10 -12.04 -17.28 -12.63
N PRO A 11 -13.27 -17.74 -12.28
CA PRO A 11 -14.48 -17.11 -12.79
C PRO A 11 -14.64 -15.67 -12.24
N ASP A 12 -15.54 -14.91 -12.85
CA ASP A 12 -15.99 -13.63 -12.28
C ASP A 12 -16.55 -13.83 -10.87
N ASN A 13 -16.27 -12.86 -10.00
CA ASN A 13 -16.80 -12.82 -8.63
C ASN A 13 -16.50 -14.10 -7.82
N ALA A 14 -15.30 -14.65 -7.99
CA ALA A 14 -14.84 -15.83 -7.26
C ALA A 14 -14.59 -15.46 -5.79
N ARG A 15 -15.58 -15.75 -4.92
CA ARG A 15 -15.50 -15.42 -3.50
C ARG A 15 -14.84 -16.54 -2.72
N ILE A 16 -13.77 -16.22 -1.99
CA ILE A 16 -13.07 -17.15 -1.10
C ILE A 16 -13.99 -17.51 0.07
N GLN A 17 -14.24 -18.79 0.28
CA GLN A 17 -15.05 -19.33 1.38
C GLN A 17 -14.20 -19.99 2.47
N GLY A 18 -13.04 -20.53 2.12
CA GLY A 18 -12.13 -21.18 3.05
C GLY A 18 -10.71 -21.25 2.49
N ILE A 19 -9.75 -21.33 3.41
CA ILE A 19 -8.31 -21.38 3.18
C ILE A 19 -7.75 -22.60 3.93
N GLY A 20 -7.31 -23.61 3.20
CA GLY A 20 -6.72 -24.81 3.78
C GLY A 20 -5.20 -24.76 3.91
N ASN A 21 -4.62 -25.93 4.16
CA ASN A 21 -3.17 -26.12 4.34
C ASN A 21 -2.32 -25.57 3.19
N VAL A 22 -1.10 -25.20 3.56
CA VAL A 22 0.02 -24.93 2.67
C VAL A 22 0.61 -26.27 2.23
N PHE A 23 0.97 -26.44 0.97
CA PHE A 23 1.54 -27.70 0.46
C PHE A 23 2.44 -27.48 -0.75
N LYS A 24 3.35 -28.42 -0.97
CA LYS A 24 4.27 -28.42 -2.12
C LYS A 24 4.39 -29.84 -2.66
N TYR A 25 4.12 -30.00 -3.95
CA TYR A 25 4.37 -31.27 -4.63
C TYR A 25 5.88 -31.47 -4.80
N HIS A 26 6.35 -32.71 -4.70
CA HIS A 26 7.79 -33.03 -4.77
C HIS A 26 8.41 -32.71 -6.13
N ASP A 27 7.59 -32.68 -7.20
CA ASP A 27 7.99 -32.33 -8.57
C ASP A 27 7.96 -30.83 -8.85
N ARG A 28 7.54 -30.00 -7.89
CA ARG A 28 7.41 -28.54 -8.03
C ARG A 28 8.34 -27.81 -7.07
N LYS A 29 8.82 -26.64 -7.49
CA LYS A 29 9.66 -25.78 -6.64
C LYS A 29 8.85 -24.93 -5.68
N THR A 30 7.62 -24.56 -6.06
CA THR A 30 6.85 -23.53 -5.35
C THR A 30 5.76 -24.10 -4.47
N TRP A 31 5.49 -23.37 -3.38
CA TRP A 31 4.45 -23.69 -2.42
C TRP A 31 3.09 -23.21 -2.90
N SER A 32 2.07 -23.99 -2.59
CA SER A 32 0.68 -23.73 -2.92
C SER A 32 -0.16 -23.71 -1.65
N ILE A 33 -1.35 -23.13 -1.76
CA ILE A 33 -2.35 -23.09 -0.70
C ILE A 33 -3.70 -23.54 -1.26
N GLY A 34 -4.42 -24.31 -0.45
CA GLY A 34 -5.76 -24.76 -0.82
C GLY A 34 -6.78 -23.64 -0.63
N VAL A 35 -7.47 -23.25 -1.69
CA VAL A 35 -8.51 -22.21 -1.63
C VAL A 35 -9.83 -22.77 -2.12
N GLN A 36 -10.90 -22.50 -1.37
CA GLN A 36 -12.25 -22.89 -1.73
C GLN A 36 -13.05 -21.65 -2.12
N PHE A 37 -13.80 -21.71 -3.22
CA PHE A 37 -14.66 -20.63 -3.69
C PHE A 37 -16.15 -20.98 -3.58
N ASN A 38 -17.01 -19.96 -3.56
CA ASN A 38 -18.48 -20.07 -3.45
C ASN A 38 -19.16 -20.82 -4.61
N ASN A 39 -18.57 -20.79 -5.81
CA ASN A 39 -19.17 -21.34 -7.04
C ASN A 39 -18.27 -22.33 -7.78
N SER A 40 -17.23 -22.88 -7.15
CA SER A 40 -16.33 -23.84 -7.80
C SER A 40 -15.75 -24.87 -6.81
N HIS A 41 -15.06 -25.89 -7.33
CA HIS A 41 -14.32 -26.85 -6.51
C HIS A 41 -13.06 -26.21 -5.90
N ARG A 42 -12.50 -26.87 -4.88
CA ARG A 42 -11.20 -26.54 -4.31
C ARG A 42 -10.16 -26.32 -5.41
N LYS A 43 -9.46 -25.19 -5.36
CA LYS A 43 -8.33 -24.88 -6.23
C LYS A 43 -7.05 -24.80 -5.42
N SER A 44 -5.96 -25.10 -6.11
CA SER A 44 -4.60 -24.83 -5.66
C SER A 44 -4.21 -23.47 -6.21
N LEU A 45 -3.94 -22.51 -5.32
CA LEU A 45 -3.33 -21.23 -5.68
C LEU A 45 -1.89 -21.21 -5.16
N LYS A 46 -1.03 -20.33 -5.70
CA LYS A 46 0.35 -20.20 -5.21
C LYS A 46 0.35 -19.47 -3.87
N PHE A 47 1.28 -19.82 -2.99
CA PHE A 47 1.42 -19.12 -1.70
C PHE A 47 1.82 -17.65 -1.89
N SER A 48 2.59 -17.35 -2.95
CA SER A 48 2.92 -16.00 -3.40
C SER A 48 1.71 -15.09 -3.67
N GLN A 49 0.52 -15.66 -3.85
CA GLN A 49 -0.72 -14.91 -4.11
C GLN A 49 -1.41 -14.45 -2.82
N LEU A 50 -0.88 -14.79 -1.64
CA LEU A 50 -1.44 -14.42 -0.34
C LEU A 50 -1.87 -12.97 -0.14
N PRO A 51 -1.23 -11.94 -0.76
CA PRO A 51 -1.76 -10.58 -0.68
C PRO A 51 -3.25 -10.47 -1.08
N TYR A 52 -3.72 -11.32 -1.98
CA TYR A 52 -5.13 -11.39 -2.42
C TYR A 52 -6.00 -12.34 -1.59
N LEU A 53 -5.41 -13.25 -0.81
CA LEU A 53 -6.11 -14.42 -0.28
C LEU A 53 -6.49 -14.21 1.19
N SER A 54 -7.68 -13.67 1.39
CA SER A 54 -8.36 -13.62 2.69
C SER A 54 -9.77 -14.18 2.57
N ARG A 55 -10.34 -14.70 3.66
CA ARG A 55 -11.71 -15.22 3.64
C ARG A 55 -12.66 -14.11 3.22
N GLN A 56 -13.68 -14.49 2.45
CA GLN A 56 -14.72 -13.60 1.94
C GLN A 56 -14.30 -12.53 0.92
N VAL A 57 -13.00 -12.44 0.58
CA VAL A 57 -12.55 -11.61 -0.54
C VAL A 57 -13.11 -12.15 -1.85
N VAL A 58 -13.54 -11.24 -2.73
CA VAL A 58 -14.08 -11.54 -4.05
C VAL A 58 -13.01 -11.25 -5.09
N LEU A 59 -12.41 -12.30 -5.65
CA LEU A 59 -11.47 -12.16 -6.76
C LEU A 59 -12.24 -11.96 -8.06
N ASN A 60 -11.60 -11.32 -9.05
CA ASN A 60 -12.19 -11.03 -10.36
C ASN A 60 -13.55 -10.31 -10.25
N GLN A 61 -13.61 -9.35 -9.33
CA GLN A 61 -14.84 -8.61 -9.04
C GLN A 61 -15.27 -7.77 -10.24
N THR A 62 -16.53 -7.91 -10.67
CA THR A 62 -17.09 -7.16 -11.80
C THR A 62 -17.97 -5.98 -11.38
N SER A 63 -18.36 -5.92 -10.11
CA SER A 63 -19.11 -4.82 -9.51
C SER A 63 -18.71 -4.61 -8.06
N THR A 64 -18.74 -3.37 -7.58
CA THR A 64 -18.51 -3.05 -6.17
C THR A 64 -19.55 -3.73 -5.29
N ALA A 65 -19.09 -4.54 -4.35
CA ALA A 65 -19.92 -5.31 -3.42
C ALA A 65 -19.35 -5.17 -2.02
N THR A 66 -20.21 -5.01 -1.03
CA THR A 66 -19.81 -4.96 0.37
C THR A 66 -19.24 -6.32 0.80
N PRO A 67 -18.01 -6.39 1.34
CA PRO A 67 -17.43 -7.63 1.86
C PRO A 67 -18.33 -8.20 2.96
N PRO A 68 -18.69 -9.48 2.93
CA PRO A 68 -19.59 -10.03 3.93
C PRO A 68 -18.89 -10.21 5.28
N GLY A 69 -19.67 -10.17 6.36
CA GLY A 69 -19.17 -10.13 7.74
C GLY A 69 -19.53 -8.82 8.44
N PHE A 70 -19.44 -8.83 9.76
CA PHE A 70 -19.63 -7.68 10.63
C PHE A 70 -18.28 -7.01 10.87
N SER A 71 -18.26 -5.68 10.91
CA SER A 71 -17.06 -4.91 11.27
C SER A 71 -16.82 -4.96 12.77
N VAL A 72 -15.56 -5.04 13.16
CA VAL A 72 -15.12 -5.04 14.57
C VAL A 72 -13.78 -4.33 14.68
N GLU A 73 -13.63 -3.56 15.75
CA GLU A 73 -12.36 -3.00 16.20
C GLU A 73 -11.89 -3.79 17.41
N ILE A 74 -10.59 -4.12 17.44
CA ILE A 74 -9.99 -5.00 18.43
C ILE A 74 -8.67 -4.38 18.85
N THR A 75 -8.53 -4.07 20.13
CA THR A 75 -7.21 -3.82 20.72
C THR A 75 -6.59 -5.15 21.10
N LEU A 76 -5.39 -5.42 20.60
CA LEU A 76 -4.67 -6.67 20.87
C LEU A 76 -4.13 -6.67 22.31
N PRO A 77 -4.41 -7.73 23.11
CA PRO A 77 -3.88 -7.87 24.45
C PRO A 77 -2.44 -8.41 24.42
N GLU A 78 -1.77 -8.41 25.58
CA GLU A 78 -0.47 -9.07 25.77
C GLU A 78 -0.45 -10.48 25.17
N ARG A 79 0.61 -10.81 24.44
CA ARG A 79 0.77 -12.09 23.74
C ARG A 79 0.61 -13.31 24.64
N ASP A 80 1.05 -13.22 25.90
CA ASP A 80 0.99 -14.32 26.87
C ASP A 80 -0.46 -14.70 27.25
N LEU A 81 -1.44 -13.86 26.91
CA LEU A 81 -2.87 -14.12 27.07
C LEU A 81 -3.50 -14.83 25.87
N TRP A 82 -2.72 -15.13 24.83
CA TRP A 82 -3.20 -15.75 23.61
C TRP A 82 -3.10 -17.27 23.72
N GLU A 83 -4.21 -17.95 23.49
CA GLU A 83 -4.27 -19.40 23.35
C GLU A 83 -4.22 -19.78 21.87
N VAL A 84 -3.87 -21.04 21.59
CA VAL A 84 -3.98 -21.61 20.24
C VAL A 84 -5.24 -22.45 20.17
N GLY A 85 -6.11 -22.12 19.22
CA GLY A 85 -7.29 -22.90 18.90
C GLY A 85 -7.39 -23.17 17.40
N THR A 86 -8.53 -23.69 16.98
CA THR A 86 -8.80 -23.99 15.57
C THR A 86 -10.02 -23.24 15.02
N VAL A 87 -10.14 -23.20 13.69
CA VAL A 87 -11.35 -22.70 13.02
C VAL A 87 -12.60 -23.46 13.47
N GLU A 88 -12.47 -24.78 13.72
CA GLU A 88 -13.57 -25.64 14.18
C GLU A 88 -14.10 -25.26 15.55
N GLU A 89 -13.20 -25.01 16.51
CA GLU A 89 -13.56 -24.67 17.89
C GLU A 89 -14.36 -23.38 18.00
N CYS A 90 -14.18 -22.45 17.07
CA CYS A 90 -14.98 -21.23 17.02
C CYS A 90 -16.48 -21.49 16.78
N GLY A 91 -16.81 -22.53 15.99
CA GLY A 91 -18.19 -22.90 15.66
C GLY A 91 -18.97 -21.93 14.75
N LEU A 92 -18.46 -20.72 14.48
CA LEU A 92 -19.12 -19.71 13.64
C LEU A 92 -18.89 -19.93 12.14
N VAL A 93 -17.80 -20.61 11.75
CA VAL A 93 -17.49 -20.90 10.36
C VAL A 93 -18.34 -22.06 9.87
N LYS A 94 -19.40 -21.75 9.12
CA LYS A 94 -20.38 -22.74 8.63
C LYS A 94 -19.79 -23.73 7.61
N PHE A 95 -18.69 -23.40 6.96
CA PHE A 95 -18.07 -24.25 5.94
C PHE A 95 -17.16 -25.31 6.57
N ARG A 96 -17.66 -26.55 6.68
CA ARG A 96 -17.02 -27.65 7.44
C ARG A 96 -16.14 -28.60 6.62
N HIS A 97 -15.18 -28.07 5.85
CA HIS A 97 -14.16 -28.92 5.22
C HIS A 97 -13.00 -29.16 6.18
N SER A 98 -12.54 -30.41 6.32
CA SER A 98 -11.52 -30.80 7.31
C SER A 98 -10.27 -29.92 7.30
N ASN A 99 -9.64 -29.70 6.14
CA ASN A 99 -8.43 -28.87 6.06
C ASN A 99 -8.66 -27.40 6.47
N GLU A 100 -9.84 -26.85 6.21
CA GLU A 100 -10.21 -25.48 6.62
C GLU A 100 -10.42 -25.44 8.14
N GLN A 101 -11.22 -26.37 8.65
CA GLN A 101 -11.59 -26.46 10.06
C GLN A 101 -10.37 -26.69 10.96
N SER A 102 -9.35 -27.38 10.43
CA SER A 102 -8.09 -27.63 11.13
C SER A 102 -7.08 -26.49 11.13
N GLN A 103 -7.35 -25.35 10.47
CA GLN A 103 -6.42 -24.22 10.49
C GLN A 103 -6.31 -23.62 11.89
N ASN A 104 -5.11 -23.15 12.23
CA ASN A 104 -4.82 -22.56 13.54
C ASN A 104 -5.38 -21.13 13.66
N CYS A 105 -5.85 -20.81 14.86
CA CYS A 105 -6.26 -19.48 15.29
C CYS A 105 -5.50 -19.08 16.57
N PHE A 106 -5.20 -17.80 16.71
CA PHE A 106 -4.99 -17.19 18.01
C PHE A 106 -6.36 -16.93 18.66
N VAL A 107 -6.48 -17.29 19.92
CA VAL A 107 -7.70 -17.13 20.72
C VAL A 107 -7.40 -16.26 21.92
N PHE A 108 -8.06 -15.13 22.03
CA PHE A 108 -7.84 -14.19 23.14
C PHE A 108 -9.11 -13.40 23.46
N ARG A 109 -9.11 -12.74 24.62
CA ARG A 109 -10.19 -11.84 25.02
C ARG A 109 -9.81 -10.39 24.79
N SER A 110 -10.74 -9.62 24.22
CA SER A 110 -10.62 -8.17 24.06
C SER A 110 -12.00 -7.53 24.22
N GLU A 111 -12.12 -6.52 25.08
CA GLU A 111 -13.37 -5.77 25.31
C GLU A 111 -14.60 -6.66 25.60
N GLY A 112 -14.42 -7.75 26.37
CA GLY A 112 -15.50 -8.69 26.68
C GLY A 112 -15.88 -9.66 25.55
N LYS A 113 -15.17 -9.62 24.41
CA LYS A 113 -15.33 -10.53 23.26
C LYS A 113 -14.23 -11.59 23.29
N THR A 114 -14.56 -12.82 22.91
CA THR A 114 -13.60 -13.89 22.61
C THR A 114 -13.34 -13.90 21.11
N ILE A 115 -12.11 -13.60 20.71
CA ILE A 115 -11.72 -13.46 19.32
C ILE A 115 -10.99 -14.73 18.87
N TYR A 116 -11.41 -15.30 17.75
CA TYR A 116 -10.68 -16.31 16.99
C TYR A 116 -10.09 -15.62 15.75
N LEU A 117 -8.78 -15.38 15.78
CA LEU A 117 -8.03 -14.75 14.71
C LEU A 117 -7.18 -15.80 13.97
N PRO A 118 -7.50 -16.18 12.72
CA PRO A 118 -6.68 -17.12 11.97
C PRO A 118 -5.22 -16.67 11.89
N GLN A 119 -4.28 -17.54 12.23
CA GLN A 119 -2.86 -17.17 12.27
C GLN A 119 -2.36 -16.70 10.91
N LEU A 120 -2.78 -17.38 9.83
CA LEU A 120 -2.45 -16.98 8.46
C LEU A 120 -2.98 -15.59 8.10
N GLU A 121 -4.14 -15.18 8.63
CA GLU A 121 -4.69 -13.85 8.35
C GLU A 121 -3.90 -12.75 9.07
N LEU A 122 -3.48 -13.00 10.32
CA LEU A 122 -2.57 -12.08 11.01
C LEU A 122 -1.22 -11.97 10.28
N ALA A 123 -0.61 -13.10 9.90
CA ALA A 123 0.63 -13.11 9.13
C ALA A 123 0.47 -12.44 7.76
N ARG A 124 -0.67 -12.59 7.09
CA ARG A 124 -0.96 -11.88 5.83
C ARG A 124 -0.99 -10.37 6.03
N ALA A 125 -1.67 -9.92 7.07
CA ALA A 125 -1.79 -8.51 7.39
C ALA A 125 -0.47 -7.87 7.85
N LEU A 126 0.40 -8.62 8.54
CA LEU A 126 1.72 -8.16 9.02
C LEU A 126 2.84 -8.28 7.96
N PHE A 127 2.89 -9.38 7.22
CA PHE A 127 4.04 -9.74 6.38
C PHE A 127 3.67 -9.95 4.91
N PHE A 128 2.57 -10.65 4.61
CA PHE A 128 2.25 -11.07 3.23
C PHE A 128 1.39 -10.06 2.47
N THR A 129 1.71 -8.77 2.58
CA THR A 129 1.12 -7.70 1.77
C THR A 129 1.76 -7.61 0.38
N ASN A 130 2.89 -8.28 0.17
CA ASN A 130 3.53 -8.46 -1.12
C ASN A 130 3.97 -9.92 -1.32
N ASN A 131 4.14 -10.33 -2.58
CA ASN A 131 4.49 -11.70 -2.92
C ASN A 131 5.94 -12.07 -2.60
N TYR A 132 6.84 -11.09 -2.57
CA TYR A 132 8.23 -11.31 -2.19
C TYR A 132 8.35 -11.84 -0.75
N LEU A 133 7.74 -11.15 0.22
CA LEU A 133 7.75 -11.57 1.62
C LEU A 133 7.02 -12.91 1.84
N ALA A 134 5.94 -13.16 1.07
CA ALA A 134 5.26 -14.46 1.11
C ALA A 134 6.17 -15.61 0.68
N ASN A 135 6.97 -15.44 -0.38
CA ASN A 135 7.94 -16.46 -0.81
C ASN A 135 9.12 -16.58 0.17
N ALA A 136 9.68 -15.45 0.60
CA ALA A 136 10.82 -15.41 1.51
C ALA A 136 10.53 -16.11 2.84
N ALA A 137 9.30 -16.01 3.36
CA ALA A 137 8.91 -16.67 4.62
C ALA A 137 8.93 -18.21 4.57
N LEU A 138 8.94 -18.80 3.37
CA LEU A 138 9.00 -20.26 3.18
C LEU A 138 10.41 -20.75 2.80
N ILE A 139 11.43 -19.90 2.99
CA ILE A 139 12.84 -20.19 2.70
C ILE A 139 13.66 -19.88 3.96
N HIS A 140 14.57 -20.79 4.31
CA HIS A 140 15.45 -20.64 5.46
C HIS A 140 16.30 -19.37 5.38
N SER A 141 16.18 -18.49 6.38
CA SER A 141 16.98 -17.25 6.52
C SER A 141 17.03 -16.41 5.23
N ALA A 142 15.95 -16.39 4.44
CA ALA A 142 15.94 -15.72 3.14
C ALA A 142 16.40 -14.27 3.22
N LEU A 143 15.85 -13.51 4.19
CA LEU A 143 16.19 -12.11 4.36
C LEU A 143 17.66 -11.88 4.72
N ASP A 144 18.28 -12.77 5.52
CA ASP A 144 19.70 -12.67 5.90
C ASP A 144 20.64 -12.98 4.72
N PHE A 145 20.19 -13.76 3.74
CA PHE A 145 20.96 -14.07 2.52
C PHE A 145 20.74 -13.06 1.38
N GLU A 146 19.72 -12.21 1.51
CA GLU A 146 19.31 -11.25 0.48
C GLU A 146 19.58 -9.80 0.88
N PHE A 147 19.73 -9.52 2.16
CA PHE A 147 19.98 -8.18 2.69
C PHE A 147 21.15 -8.16 3.66
N ASP A 148 21.90 -7.07 3.60
CA ASP A 148 22.90 -6.68 4.57
C ASP A 148 22.48 -5.36 5.21
N VAL A 149 22.60 -5.27 6.53
CA VAL A 149 22.22 -4.08 7.32
C VAL A 149 23.48 -3.48 7.92
N ASP A 150 23.81 -2.28 7.47
CA ASP A 150 24.93 -1.49 7.97
C ASP A 150 24.41 -0.39 8.91
N TYR A 151 24.83 -0.47 10.18
CA TYR A 151 24.40 0.42 11.26
C TYR A 151 25.34 1.62 11.46
N ASP A 152 26.42 1.72 10.68
CA ASP A 152 27.33 2.87 10.72
C ASP A 152 27.79 3.21 9.27
N PRO A 153 26.84 3.59 8.39
CA PRO A 153 27.13 3.74 6.98
C PRO A 153 27.91 5.03 6.70
N GLU A 154 29.09 4.88 6.10
CA GLU A 154 29.89 6.02 5.61
C GLU A 154 29.55 6.31 4.14
N LEU A 155 28.72 7.33 3.88
CA LEU A 155 28.36 7.76 2.51
C LEU A 155 29.00 9.10 2.13
N GLU A 156 29.38 9.25 0.86
CA GLU A 156 29.76 10.55 0.31
C GLU A 156 28.51 11.35 -0.09
N GLY A 157 28.32 12.55 0.48
CA GLY A 157 27.27 13.50 0.10
C GLY A 157 26.44 14.04 1.27
N ASP A 158 25.39 14.81 0.94
CA ASP A 158 24.55 15.53 1.92
C ASP A 158 23.59 14.63 2.71
N PHE A 159 23.46 13.36 2.33
CA PHE A 159 22.58 12.40 3.02
C PHE A 159 23.41 11.37 3.78
N GLN A 160 23.29 11.39 5.10
CA GLN A 160 23.94 10.47 6.03
C GLN A 160 22.82 9.74 6.79
N PRO A 161 22.44 8.52 6.36
CA PRO A 161 21.43 7.74 7.07
C PRO A 161 21.97 7.17 8.38
N ASP A 162 21.09 6.96 9.35
CA ASP A 162 21.45 6.22 10.58
C ASP A 162 21.72 4.74 10.28
N VAL A 163 20.98 4.19 9.31
CA VAL A 163 21.08 2.78 8.90
C VAL A 163 20.98 2.66 7.39
N MET A 164 21.77 1.75 6.81
CA MET A 164 21.76 1.41 5.41
C MET A 164 21.33 -0.04 5.20
N ILE A 165 20.25 -0.23 4.43
CA ILE A 165 19.77 -1.57 4.01
C ILE A 165 20.24 -1.82 2.59
N ASN A 166 21.15 -2.79 2.45
CA ASN A 166 21.77 -3.17 1.20
C ASN A 166 21.14 -4.45 0.66
N ALA A 167 20.38 -4.37 -0.44
CA ALA A 167 20.01 -5.57 -1.17
C ALA A 167 21.26 -6.19 -1.82
N LEU A 168 21.47 -7.47 -1.61
CA LEU A 168 22.62 -8.21 -2.15
C LEU A 168 22.36 -8.61 -3.61
N PRO A 169 23.41 -8.92 -4.41
CA PRO A 169 23.26 -9.44 -5.78
C PRO A 169 22.43 -10.71 -5.90
N THR A 170 22.30 -11.46 -4.80
CA THR A 170 21.47 -12.67 -4.65
C THR A 170 20.01 -12.37 -4.39
N SER A 171 19.64 -11.12 -4.10
CA SER A 171 18.28 -10.76 -3.72
C SER A 171 17.27 -11.07 -4.82
N LEU A 172 16.20 -11.75 -4.43
CA LEU A 172 15.01 -11.95 -5.24
C LEU A 172 14.00 -10.81 -5.03
N CYS A 173 14.28 -9.81 -4.20
CA CYS A 173 13.41 -8.65 -4.04
C CYS A 173 13.37 -7.81 -5.32
N PRO A 174 12.21 -7.60 -5.97
CA PRO A 174 12.14 -6.75 -7.15
C PRO A 174 12.57 -5.31 -6.82
N LYS A 175 13.53 -4.75 -7.58
CA LYS A 175 14.00 -3.36 -7.41
C LYS A 175 12.86 -2.32 -7.41
N ILE A 176 11.79 -2.59 -8.15
CA ILE A 176 10.61 -1.72 -8.29
C ILE A 176 9.82 -1.57 -6.97
N MET A 177 9.92 -2.55 -6.06
CA MET A 177 9.26 -2.47 -4.75
C MET A 177 9.83 -1.34 -3.90
N PHE A 178 11.12 -1.03 -4.04
CA PHE A 178 11.75 0.08 -3.32
C PHE A 178 11.27 1.47 -3.79
N ASP A 179 10.49 1.57 -4.85
CA ASP A 179 9.82 2.82 -5.23
C ASP A 179 8.64 3.13 -4.29
N ASN A 180 8.08 2.11 -3.61
CA ASN A 180 7.04 2.29 -2.60
C ASN A 180 7.64 2.48 -1.20
N ASP A 181 7.39 3.63 -0.59
CA ASP A 181 7.79 3.95 0.79
C ASP A 181 7.21 2.97 1.82
N GLY A 182 5.95 2.56 1.67
CA GLY A 182 5.34 1.59 2.57
C GLY A 182 6.08 0.26 2.54
N PHE A 183 6.52 -0.20 1.35
CA PHE A 183 7.36 -1.38 1.26
C PHE A 183 8.71 -1.17 1.96
N ARG A 184 9.34 0.01 1.78
CA ARG A 184 10.59 0.36 2.47
C ARG A 184 10.40 0.32 4.00
N HIS A 185 9.34 0.93 4.52
CA HIS A 185 9.03 0.84 5.95
C HIS A 185 8.81 -0.61 6.38
N GLN A 186 8.03 -1.41 5.64
CA GLN A 186 7.78 -2.80 6.00
C GLN A 186 9.05 -3.65 6.03
N ILE A 187 9.92 -3.55 5.01
CA ILE A 187 11.14 -4.35 4.98
C ILE A 187 12.13 -3.89 6.07
N ALA A 188 12.25 -2.58 6.33
CA ALA A 188 13.05 -2.10 7.46
C ALA A 188 12.47 -2.54 8.80
N TRP A 189 11.15 -2.47 8.99
CA TRP A 189 10.49 -2.95 10.20
C TRP A 189 10.82 -4.41 10.50
N ILE A 190 10.82 -5.27 9.47
CA ILE A 190 11.18 -6.69 9.62
C ILE A 190 12.69 -6.89 9.85
N LEU A 191 13.55 -6.08 9.24
CA LEU A 191 15.00 -6.26 9.31
C LEU A 191 15.64 -5.65 10.57
N LEU A 192 15.05 -4.60 11.13
CA LEU A 192 15.64 -3.76 12.18
C LEU A 192 15.01 -3.96 13.56
N ASP A 193 13.84 -4.59 13.65
CA ASP A 193 13.23 -5.00 14.91
C ASP A 193 13.44 -6.50 15.12
N ASP A 194 14.22 -6.87 16.13
CA ASP A 194 14.57 -8.26 16.39
C ASP A 194 13.33 -9.12 16.66
N ASP A 195 12.35 -8.65 17.42
CA ASP A 195 11.16 -9.46 17.75
C ASP A 195 10.29 -9.70 16.50
N VAL A 196 10.16 -8.68 15.64
CA VAL A 196 9.50 -8.80 14.34
C VAL A 196 10.25 -9.76 13.41
N LYS A 197 11.59 -9.67 13.38
CA LYS A 197 12.43 -10.57 12.58
C LYS A 197 12.30 -12.02 13.03
N HIS A 198 12.35 -12.28 14.33
CA HIS A 198 12.15 -13.61 14.91
C HIS A 198 10.75 -14.14 14.60
N SER A 199 9.72 -13.28 14.68
CA SER A 199 8.35 -13.65 14.29
C SER A 199 8.29 -14.10 12.82
N PHE A 200 8.89 -13.34 11.90
CA PHE A 200 8.94 -13.71 10.49
C PHE A 200 9.70 -15.03 10.26
N GLN A 201 10.86 -15.21 10.91
CA GLN A 201 11.67 -16.43 10.78
C GLN A 201 11.00 -17.67 11.40
N SER A 202 10.13 -17.51 12.40
CA SER A 202 9.39 -18.61 13.03
C SER A 202 8.51 -19.36 12.02
N ILE A 203 8.02 -18.68 10.98
CA ILE A 203 7.20 -19.28 9.90
C ILE A 203 7.94 -20.45 9.26
N TYR A 204 9.20 -20.25 8.86
CA TYR A 204 10.00 -21.31 8.26
C TYR A 204 10.39 -22.38 9.28
N ALA A 205 10.69 -21.99 10.53
CA ALA A 205 11.05 -22.93 11.59
C ALA A 205 9.91 -23.93 11.85
N TYR A 206 8.67 -23.46 12.01
CA TYR A 206 7.51 -24.34 12.16
C TYR A 206 7.19 -25.11 10.88
N LEU A 207 7.39 -24.52 9.70
CA LEU A 207 7.25 -25.26 8.45
C LEU A 207 8.19 -26.48 8.42
N LEU A 208 9.45 -26.30 8.81
CA LEU A 208 10.45 -27.37 8.81
C LEU A 208 10.09 -28.46 9.83
N ASP A 209 9.69 -28.08 11.04
CA ASP A 209 9.42 -29.00 12.15
C ASP A 209 8.07 -29.74 12.00
N GLU A 210 7.03 -29.05 11.54
CA GLU A 210 5.65 -29.56 11.59
C GLU A 210 5.11 -30.05 10.23
N SER A 211 5.90 -29.95 9.15
CA SER A 211 5.44 -30.42 7.84
C SER A 211 5.27 -31.94 7.78
N VAL A 212 4.15 -32.37 7.20
CA VAL A 212 3.84 -33.78 6.99
C VAL A 212 4.15 -34.14 5.54
N ILE A 213 5.13 -35.03 5.36
CA ILE A 213 5.56 -35.52 4.06
C ILE A 213 4.75 -36.77 3.69
N THR A 214 4.12 -36.73 2.52
CA THR A 214 3.46 -37.87 1.88
C THR A 214 4.24 -38.31 0.63
N GLU A 215 3.82 -39.39 -0.02
CA GLU A 215 4.43 -39.85 -1.28
C GLU A 215 4.39 -38.81 -2.41
N LYS A 216 3.37 -37.94 -2.44
CA LYS A 216 3.12 -37.02 -3.57
C LYS A 216 3.47 -35.58 -3.26
N TYR A 217 3.32 -35.17 -2.00
CA TYR A 217 3.50 -33.79 -1.57
C TYR A 217 3.86 -33.73 -0.09
N GLN A 218 4.45 -32.60 0.31
CA GLN A 218 4.53 -32.18 1.70
C GLN A 218 3.44 -31.15 1.98
N GLN A 219 2.84 -31.21 3.17
CA GLN A 219 1.81 -30.27 3.60
C GLN A 219 2.08 -29.76 5.01
N TRP A 220 1.57 -28.58 5.31
CA TRP A 220 1.76 -27.90 6.58
C TRP A 220 0.53 -27.07 6.92
N LYS A 221 0.14 -27.10 8.19
CA LYS A 221 -0.87 -26.18 8.73
C LYS A 221 -0.13 -24.93 9.15
N PHE A 222 -0.46 -23.80 8.54
CA PHE A 222 0.30 -22.58 8.77
C PHE A 222 0.36 -22.23 10.26
N ARG A 223 1.57 -21.93 10.74
CA ARG A 223 1.85 -21.52 12.11
C ARG A 223 2.98 -20.51 12.13
N PHE A 224 2.90 -19.55 13.04
CA PHE A 224 4.00 -18.65 13.36
C PHE A 224 3.83 -18.11 14.78
N ASP A 225 4.91 -17.61 15.37
CA ASP A 225 4.85 -16.85 16.61
C ASP A 225 4.72 -15.37 16.26
N PRO A 226 3.66 -14.66 16.71
CA PRO A 226 3.48 -13.25 16.40
C PRO A 226 4.49 -12.39 17.19
N PRO A 227 4.88 -11.21 16.68
CA PRO A 227 5.67 -10.28 17.47
C PRO A 227 4.81 -9.70 18.61
N GLN A 228 5.41 -8.89 19.47
CA GLN A 228 4.71 -8.12 20.48
C GLN A 228 3.79 -7.10 19.79
N LEU A 229 2.50 -7.21 20.09
CA LEU A 229 1.44 -6.41 19.48
C LEU A 229 0.48 -5.84 20.53
N GLU A 230 0.85 -5.87 21.82
CA GLU A 230 0.05 -5.27 22.87
C GLU A 230 -0.30 -3.80 22.55
N GLY A 231 -1.58 -3.46 22.63
CA GLY A 231 -2.07 -2.10 22.38
C GLY A 231 -2.24 -1.75 20.89
N VAL A 232 -1.81 -2.61 19.96
CA VAL A 232 -2.08 -2.44 18.52
C VAL A 232 -3.58 -2.60 18.29
N SER A 233 -4.16 -1.67 17.52
CA SER A 233 -5.57 -1.72 17.13
C SER A 233 -5.72 -2.37 15.75
N ILE A 234 -6.71 -3.24 15.63
CA ILE A 234 -7.07 -3.92 14.38
C ILE A 234 -8.51 -3.58 14.03
N ALA A 235 -8.71 -3.06 12.81
CA ALA A 235 -10.03 -3.01 12.19
C ALA A 235 -10.19 -4.24 11.28
N ALA A 236 -11.26 -5.01 11.50
CA ALA A 236 -11.47 -6.28 10.83
C ALA A 236 -12.94 -6.54 10.48
N ARG A 237 -13.16 -7.54 9.62
CA ARG A 237 -14.48 -8.13 9.34
C ARG A 237 -14.52 -9.60 9.71
N GLY A 238 -15.61 -10.01 10.33
CA GLY A 238 -15.76 -11.35 10.88
C GLY A 238 -17.19 -11.85 10.98
N TRP A 239 -17.32 -13.10 11.42
CA TRP A 239 -18.59 -13.64 11.91
C TRP A 239 -18.69 -13.40 13.40
N GLN A 240 -19.90 -13.13 13.89
CA GLN A 240 -20.18 -13.00 15.31
C GLN A 240 -21.24 -14.00 15.75
N SER A 241 -21.18 -14.43 17.01
CA SER A 241 -22.27 -15.17 17.66
C SER A 241 -23.50 -14.26 17.84
N PRO A 242 -24.71 -14.83 18.03
CA PRO A 242 -25.92 -14.05 18.26
C PRO A 242 -25.88 -13.13 19.49
N ASP A 243 -25.06 -13.47 20.49
CA ASP A 243 -24.84 -12.67 21.69
C ASP A 243 -23.62 -11.73 21.57
N GLU A 244 -22.98 -11.70 20.41
CA GLU A 244 -21.82 -10.87 20.05
C GLU A 244 -20.57 -11.08 20.93
N LYS A 245 -20.54 -12.16 21.71
CA LYS A 245 -19.43 -12.51 22.62
C LYS A 245 -18.32 -13.31 21.96
N THR A 246 -18.60 -14.00 20.86
CA THR A 246 -17.59 -14.79 20.12
C THR A 246 -17.49 -14.26 18.71
N TRP A 247 -16.26 -14.07 18.25
CA TRP A 247 -15.95 -13.55 16.93
C TRP A 247 -14.96 -14.43 16.19
N PHE A 248 -15.20 -14.64 14.90
CA PHE A 248 -14.26 -15.25 13.98
C PHE A 248 -13.83 -14.22 12.95
N ILE A 249 -12.53 -13.93 12.88
CA ILE A 249 -12.02 -12.94 11.93
C ILE A 249 -11.83 -13.54 10.55
N ASN A 250 -12.49 -12.96 9.54
CA ASN A 250 -12.33 -13.35 8.15
C ASN A 250 -11.20 -12.58 7.46
N ARG A 251 -11.11 -11.27 7.73
CA ARG A 251 -10.15 -10.35 7.11
C ARG A 251 -9.80 -9.20 8.06
N ILE A 252 -8.52 -8.88 8.15
CA ILE A 252 -7.99 -7.63 8.70
C ILE A 252 -7.94 -6.59 7.58
N GLU A 253 -8.60 -5.46 7.84
CA GLU A 253 -8.68 -4.32 6.92
C GLU A 253 -7.62 -3.27 7.27
N ALA A 254 -7.38 -3.03 8.56
CA ALA A 254 -6.35 -2.09 9.03
C ALA A 254 -5.64 -2.59 10.30
N ILE A 255 -4.36 -2.20 10.43
CA ILE A 255 -3.54 -2.35 11.64
C ILE A 255 -2.97 -0.97 12.01
N ASP A 256 -3.19 -0.53 13.24
CA ASP A 256 -2.76 0.78 13.73
C ASP A 256 -1.93 0.65 15.00
N GLY A 257 -0.93 1.54 15.13
CA GLY A 257 -0.05 1.61 16.30
C GLY A 257 1.10 0.60 16.31
N LEU A 258 1.53 0.09 15.15
CA LEU A 258 2.72 -0.78 15.10
C LEU A 258 3.97 -0.03 15.58
N TYR A 259 4.72 -0.63 16.51
CA TYR A 259 5.99 -0.06 16.94
C TYR A 259 7.03 -0.14 15.83
N PHE A 260 7.70 0.97 15.54
CA PHE A 260 8.90 1.01 14.71
C PHE A 260 10.10 1.39 15.59
N PRO A 261 11.29 0.77 15.41
CA PRO A 261 12.51 1.14 16.12
C PRO A 261 12.85 2.63 16.01
N ASP A 262 13.60 3.15 17.00
CA ASP A 262 13.96 4.57 17.06
C ASP A 262 15.09 4.92 16.08
N ILE A 263 14.72 5.04 14.80
CA ILE A 263 15.62 5.29 13.67
C ILE A 263 15.03 6.44 12.86
N THR A 264 15.84 7.46 12.55
CA THR A 264 15.37 8.67 11.88
C THR A 264 15.51 8.55 10.37
N ASP A 265 16.69 8.14 9.89
CA ASP A 265 17.01 8.11 8.46
C ASP A 265 17.49 6.72 8.02
N ILE A 266 16.84 6.16 7.00
CA ILE A 266 17.21 4.86 6.43
C ILE A 266 17.54 5.00 4.94
N GLY A 267 18.75 4.59 4.58
CA GLY A 267 19.21 4.45 3.20
C GLY A 267 18.91 3.06 2.63
N TYR A 268 18.62 2.98 1.34
CA TYR A 268 18.40 1.72 0.62
C TYR A 268 19.29 1.65 -0.61
N ALA A 269 20.13 0.62 -0.70
CA ALA A 269 20.85 0.31 -1.93
C ALA A 269 20.33 -0.97 -2.57
N HIS A 270 20.45 -1.02 -3.89
CA HIS A 270 20.19 -2.22 -4.67
C HIS A 270 21.20 -2.32 -5.82
N PRO A 271 21.71 -3.52 -6.19
CA PRO A 271 22.78 -3.67 -7.18
C PRO A 271 22.42 -3.14 -8.58
N ASN A 272 21.11 -3.08 -8.84
CA ASN A 272 20.49 -2.60 -10.07
C ASN A 272 19.92 -1.17 -9.98
N PHE A 273 20.18 -0.42 -8.90
CA PHE A 273 19.88 1.01 -8.87
C PHE A 273 20.87 1.78 -9.76
N ILE A 274 20.33 2.47 -10.75
CA ILE A 274 21.08 3.28 -11.70
C ILE A 274 20.52 4.69 -11.68
N GLU A 275 21.35 5.66 -11.32
CA GLU A 275 21.05 7.08 -11.40
C GLU A 275 21.11 7.53 -12.87
N ASN A 276 20.01 8.07 -13.40
CA ASN A 276 19.99 8.63 -14.74
C ASN A 276 20.37 10.12 -14.69
N LYS A 277 21.58 10.46 -15.15
CA LYS A 277 22.01 11.86 -15.25
C LYS A 277 21.42 12.49 -16.51
N ARG A 278 20.86 13.70 -16.37
CA ARG A 278 20.25 14.47 -17.48
C ARG A 278 21.26 14.65 -18.61
N GLY A 279 20.96 14.10 -19.78
CA GLY A 279 21.68 14.42 -21.02
C GLY A 279 21.31 15.84 -21.48
N SER A 280 22.27 16.59 -22.01
CA SER A 280 22.09 17.96 -22.55
C SER A 280 21.32 18.01 -23.88
N GLY A 281 20.88 16.87 -24.41
CA GLY A 281 20.25 16.76 -25.73
C GLY A 281 18.73 16.99 -25.70
N LYS A 282 18.24 17.83 -26.61
CA LYS A 282 16.82 17.92 -26.97
C LYS A 282 16.39 16.70 -27.81
N GLY A 283 16.30 15.52 -27.19
CA GLY A 283 15.72 14.34 -27.84
C GLY A 283 14.19 14.42 -27.81
N LYS A 284 13.53 14.33 -28.98
CA LYS A 284 12.09 14.03 -29.04
C LYS A 284 11.92 12.56 -28.65
N GLY A 285 11.07 12.30 -27.66
CA GLY A 285 10.96 11.01 -26.99
C GLY A 285 10.65 9.86 -27.95
N GLY A 286 11.42 8.77 -27.82
CA GLY A 286 11.15 7.51 -28.51
C GLY A 286 9.79 6.90 -28.15
N THR A 287 9.40 5.86 -28.86
CA THR A 287 8.14 5.12 -28.71
C THR A 287 8.29 4.10 -27.58
N TYR A 288 7.45 4.16 -26.54
CA TYR A 288 7.61 3.32 -25.34
C TYR A 288 6.51 2.29 -25.29
N PRO A 289 6.82 1.06 -24.87
CA PRO A 289 5.83 0.01 -24.73
C PRO A 289 4.64 0.51 -23.92
N GLN A 290 3.43 0.33 -24.45
CA GLN A 290 2.22 0.71 -23.72
C GLN A 290 1.98 -0.31 -22.60
N LEU A 291 1.75 0.19 -21.39
CA LEU A 291 1.27 -0.63 -20.28
C LEU A 291 -0.13 -1.13 -20.61
N PRO A 292 -0.42 -2.43 -20.40
CA PRO A 292 -1.76 -2.96 -20.63
C PRO A 292 -2.73 -2.34 -19.61
N THR A 293 -3.97 -2.09 -20.03
CA THR A 293 -5.03 -1.54 -19.15
C THR A 293 -5.41 -2.49 -18.01
N GLN A 294 -5.17 -3.79 -18.20
CA GLN A 294 -5.42 -4.85 -17.24
C GLN A 294 -4.26 -5.86 -17.28
N ARG A 295 -3.85 -6.37 -16.12
CA ARG A 295 -2.90 -7.48 -15.98
C ARG A 295 -3.66 -8.78 -15.69
N GLU A 296 -3.22 -9.86 -16.30
CA GLU A 296 -3.75 -11.20 -16.05
C GLU A 296 -2.74 -12.01 -15.25
N ILE A 297 -3.10 -12.39 -14.03
CA ILE A 297 -2.32 -13.28 -13.18
C ILE A 297 -2.56 -14.70 -13.69
N ASP A 298 -1.52 -15.32 -14.27
CA ASP A 298 -1.53 -16.75 -14.51
C ASP A 298 -1.15 -17.46 -13.22
N GLU A 299 -2.14 -18.12 -12.63
CA GLU A 299 -2.02 -18.74 -11.31
C GLU A 299 -1.09 -19.96 -11.30
N GLY A 300 -0.84 -20.55 -12.47
CA GLY A 300 -0.08 -21.79 -12.62
C GLY A 300 1.34 -21.59 -13.11
N SER A 301 1.66 -20.43 -13.70
CA SER A 301 2.95 -20.19 -14.34
C SER A 301 4.03 -19.74 -13.36
N ASP A 302 5.28 -19.87 -13.79
CA ASP A 302 6.46 -19.41 -13.07
C ASP A 302 6.99 -18.09 -13.66
N GLY A 303 7.72 -17.31 -12.84
CA GLY A 303 8.32 -16.06 -13.29
C GLY A 303 9.53 -16.29 -14.20
N SER A 304 9.66 -15.48 -15.25
CA SER A 304 10.82 -15.47 -16.14
C SER A 304 11.99 -14.67 -15.54
N GLU A 305 13.21 -15.17 -15.72
CA GLU A 305 14.46 -14.45 -15.37
C GLU A 305 14.80 -13.33 -16.37
N ASP A 306 14.23 -13.37 -17.58
CA ASP A 306 14.64 -12.52 -18.71
C ASP A 306 13.93 -11.15 -18.75
N ASN A 307 12.91 -10.95 -17.90
CA ASN A 307 12.01 -9.79 -17.97
C ASN A 307 12.01 -8.97 -16.66
N GLU A 308 11.88 -7.65 -16.78
CA GLU A 308 11.65 -6.80 -15.60
C GLU A 308 10.31 -7.12 -14.93
N SER A 309 10.26 -6.99 -13.60
CA SER A 309 9.04 -7.26 -12.84
C SER A 309 7.97 -6.19 -13.10
N ALA A 310 6.74 -6.63 -13.35
CA ALA A 310 5.58 -5.77 -13.51
C ALA A 310 4.93 -5.48 -12.14
N LEU A 311 4.91 -4.22 -11.72
CA LEU A 311 4.17 -3.82 -10.53
C LEU A 311 2.66 -4.00 -10.74
N ILE A 312 1.98 -4.69 -9.84
CA ILE A 312 0.53 -4.85 -9.80
C ILE A 312 0.01 -4.54 -8.40
N PHE A 313 -1.21 -4.02 -8.31
CA PHE A 313 -1.82 -3.64 -7.04
C PHE A 313 -2.95 -4.62 -6.68
N CYS A 314 -3.10 -4.89 -5.39
CA CYS A 314 -4.27 -5.61 -4.85
C CYS A 314 -5.02 -4.76 -3.83
N ASP A 315 -6.15 -5.27 -3.32
CA ASP A 315 -6.83 -4.65 -2.20
C ASP A 315 -5.88 -4.64 -1.00
N ALA A 316 -5.46 -3.44 -0.60
CA ALA A 316 -4.43 -3.30 0.40
C ALA A 316 -4.95 -3.43 1.83
N THR A 317 -4.12 -3.97 2.72
CA THR A 317 -4.32 -3.84 4.17
C THR A 317 -3.71 -2.51 4.59
N GLN A 318 -4.51 -1.68 5.27
CA GLN A 318 -4.05 -0.40 5.79
C GLN A 318 -3.12 -0.62 6.97
N ARG A 319 -2.06 0.17 7.03
CA ARG A 319 -1.08 0.08 8.10
C ARG A 319 -0.64 1.44 8.56
N THR A 320 -0.50 1.59 9.86
CA THR A 320 0.07 2.77 10.49
C THR A 320 1.09 2.35 11.54
N TYR A 321 2.28 2.92 11.46
CA TYR A 321 3.31 2.81 12.49
C TYR A 321 3.18 3.95 13.50
N ASN A 322 3.65 3.75 14.73
CA ASN A 322 3.67 4.80 15.76
C ASN A 322 4.72 5.89 15.47
N ARG A 323 5.66 5.62 14.56
CA ARG A 323 6.66 6.54 14.01
C ARG A 323 7.07 6.05 12.63
N VAL A 324 7.63 6.93 11.81
CA VAL A 324 8.12 6.59 10.46
C VAL A 324 9.50 7.19 10.24
N PRO A 325 10.47 6.38 9.79
CA PRO A 325 11.76 6.90 9.38
C PRO A 325 11.63 7.67 8.05
N HIS A 326 12.47 8.67 7.85
CA HIS A 326 12.76 9.17 6.53
C HIS A 326 13.51 8.09 5.74
N THR A 327 13.11 7.85 4.49
CA THR A 327 13.71 6.80 3.67
C THR A 327 14.20 7.34 2.34
N ARG A 328 15.39 6.92 1.91
CA ARG A 328 15.97 7.34 0.63
C ARG A 328 16.65 6.19 -0.10
N LYS A 329 16.43 6.12 -1.41
CA LYS A 329 17.23 5.24 -2.27
C LYS A 329 18.60 5.87 -2.53
N VAL A 330 19.65 5.09 -2.35
CA VAL A 330 21.03 5.45 -2.61
C VAL A 330 21.48 4.75 -3.88
N TYR A 331 21.99 5.51 -4.83
CA TYR A 331 22.38 5.02 -6.15
C TYR A 331 23.90 4.84 -6.21
N THR A 332 24.36 3.63 -6.51
CA THR A 332 25.79 3.31 -6.60
C THR A 332 26.37 3.44 -8.02
N LYS A 333 25.51 3.52 -9.04
CA LYS A 333 25.90 3.61 -10.46
C LYS A 333 25.21 4.79 -11.12
N ALA A 334 25.95 5.60 -11.88
CA ALA A 334 25.40 6.66 -12.71
C ALA A 334 25.49 6.30 -14.20
N ARG A 335 24.42 6.55 -14.95
CA ARG A 335 24.39 6.43 -16.42
C ARG A 335 24.14 7.79 -17.06
N ASN A 336 24.99 8.15 -18.02
CA ASN A 336 24.75 9.32 -18.87
C ASN A 336 23.58 9.01 -19.80
N GLY A 337 22.58 9.90 -19.84
CA GLY A 337 21.44 9.77 -20.74
C GLY A 337 21.90 9.67 -22.20
N SER A 338 21.64 8.54 -22.86
CA SER A 338 21.86 8.40 -24.29
C SER A 338 20.80 9.23 -25.03
N GLY A 339 21.24 10.15 -25.89
CA GLY A 339 20.34 10.87 -26.80
C GLY A 339 19.50 9.87 -27.58
N GLY A 340 18.18 10.03 -27.52
CA GLY A 340 17.24 9.09 -28.15
C GLY A 340 17.50 8.98 -29.66
N LYS A 341 17.58 7.74 -30.17
CA LYS A 341 17.43 7.46 -31.59
C LYS A 341 15.94 7.36 -31.92
N GLU A 342 15.58 7.73 -33.14
CA GLU A 342 14.26 7.48 -33.71
C GLU A 342 14.08 5.96 -33.86
N ASP A 343 13.20 5.37 -33.05
CA ASP A 343 12.62 4.09 -33.37
C ASP A 343 11.37 4.34 -34.22
N GLU A 344 11.42 3.94 -35.50
CA GLU A 344 10.27 3.94 -36.40
C GLU A 344 9.25 2.83 -36.06
N GLU A 345 9.50 2.01 -35.03
CA GLU A 345 8.57 0.98 -34.60
C GLU A 345 7.48 1.52 -33.68
N LYS A 346 6.24 1.11 -33.97
CA LYS A 346 5.08 1.28 -33.09
C LYS A 346 5.44 0.71 -31.71
N PRO A 347 4.99 1.36 -30.62
CA PRO A 347 5.27 0.85 -29.29
C PRO A 347 4.63 -0.53 -29.14
N SER A 348 5.42 -1.56 -28.87
CA SER A 348 4.90 -2.89 -28.55
C SER A 348 4.11 -2.82 -27.24
N THR A 349 2.93 -3.42 -27.19
CA THR A 349 2.21 -3.53 -25.90
C THR A 349 2.91 -4.59 -25.06
N LEU A 350 3.21 -4.30 -23.79
CA LEU A 350 3.76 -5.31 -22.88
C LEU A 350 2.78 -6.48 -22.73
N PRO A 351 3.25 -7.73 -22.55
CA PRO A 351 2.37 -8.87 -22.32
C PRO A 351 1.42 -8.61 -21.15
N PRO A 352 0.11 -8.87 -21.30
CA PRO A 352 -0.85 -8.68 -20.22
C PRO A 352 -0.66 -9.71 -19.09
N GLU A 353 -0.18 -10.91 -19.43
CA GLU A 353 -0.01 -12.02 -18.49
C GLU A 353 1.25 -11.87 -17.64
N VAL A 354 1.13 -12.17 -16.34
CA VAL A 354 2.22 -12.12 -15.35
C VAL A 354 2.15 -13.33 -14.41
N SER A 355 3.30 -13.75 -13.88
CA SER A 355 3.39 -14.75 -12.81
C SER A 355 3.62 -14.09 -11.46
N THR A 356 3.16 -14.70 -10.37
CA THR A 356 3.37 -14.20 -8.99
C THR A 356 4.53 -14.90 -8.27
N ASP A 357 5.06 -15.98 -8.82
CA ASP A 357 6.19 -16.72 -8.25
C ASP A 357 7.54 -16.08 -8.60
N ASP A 358 8.57 -16.48 -7.85
CA ASP A 358 9.95 -16.06 -8.11
C ASP A 358 10.46 -16.59 -9.45
N PRO A 359 11.43 -15.88 -10.05
CA PRO A 359 11.88 -16.21 -11.38
C PRO A 359 12.66 -17.53 -11.37
N ASN A 360 12.49 -18.33 -12.42
CA ASN A 360 13.29 -19.52 -12.63
C ASN A 360 13.46 -19.85 -14.12
N SER A 361 14.40 -20.75 -14.43
CA SER A 361 14.72 -21.17 -15.80
C SER A 361 13.60 -21.81 -16.62
N ARG A 362 12.44 -22.13 -16.02
CA ARG A 362 11.23 -22.61 -16.73
C ARG A 362 10.18 -21.52 -16.93
N GLY A 363 10.36 -20.34 -16.36
CA GLY A 363 9.39 -19.26 -16.43
C GLY A 363 9.39 -18.56 -17.79
N ASP A 364 8.21 -18.38 -18.33
CA ASP A 364 7.95 -17.78 -19.64
C ASP A 364 7.20 -16.44 -19.55
N LYS A 365 6.77 -16.05 -18.34
CA LYS A 365 5.97 -14.83 -18.11
C LYS A 365 6.74 -13.81 -17.28
N PRO A 366 6.56 -12.51 -17.53
CA PRO A 366 7.08 -11.49 -16.62
C PRO A 366 6.61 -11.73 -15.20
N ARG A 367 7.53 -11.62 -14.24
CA ARG A 367 7.20 -11.68 -12.82
C ARG A 367 6.37 -10.45 -12.43
N ALA A 368 5.42 -10.64 -11.54
CA ALA A 368 4.67 -9.58 -10.88
C ALA A 368 5.36 -9.18 -9.56
N ALA A 369 5.42 -7.89 -9.30
CA ALA A 369 5.67 -7.35 -7.97
C ALA A 369 4.30 -6.92 -7.42
N ILE A 370 3.75 -7.65 -6.44
CA ILE A 370 2.45 -7.31 -5.87
C ILE A 370 2.64 -6.29 -4.76
N ASP A 371 1.91 -5.20 -4.86
CA ASP A 371 1.81 -4.17 -3.83
C ASP A 371 0.40 -4.14 -3.25
N GLY A 372 0.25 -4.77 -2.08
CA GLY A 372 -0.97 -4.84 -1.29
C GLY A 372 -0.85 -4.10 0.04
N LEU A 373 0.05 -3.14 0.14
CA LEU A 373 0.25 -2.34 1.34
C LEU A 373 -0.27 -0.92 1.12
N ASP A 374 -1.10 -0.44 2.04
CA ASP A 374 -1.55 0.94 2.09
C ASP A 374 -1.02 1.56 3.38
N ASP A 375 0.22 2.03 3.34
CA ASP A 375 0.85 2.70 4.47
C ASP A 375 0.24 4.10 4.63
N GLN A 376 -0.56 4.24 5.69
CA GLN A 376 -1.27 5.46 6.06
C GLN A 376 -0.53 6.25 7.14
N THR A 377 0.72 5.86 7.46
CA THR A 377 1.48 6.54 8.49
C THR A 377 1.71 7.99 8.09
N ASP A 378 1.19 8.89 8.94
CA ASP A 378 1.26 10.31 8.71
C ASP A 378 2.71 10.76 8.82
N ASN A 379 3.30 11.15 7.70
CA ASN A 379 4.67 11.60 7.65
C ASN A 379 4.72 13.10 8.03
N ASP A 380 4.12 13.41 9.18
CA ASP A 380 3.81 14.77 9.62
C ASP A 380 5.07 15.65 9.63
N ALA A 381 6.24 15.11 9.99
CA ALA A 381 7.50 15.85 9.93
C ALA A 381 7.90 16.28 8.51
N LEU A 382 7.64 15.45 7.49
CA LEU A 382 7.91 15.76 6.08
C LEU A 382 6.81 16.61 5.42
N SER A 383 5.57 16.51 5.90
CA SER A 383 4.40 17.19 5.31
C SER A 383 4.10 18.55 5.94
N HIS A 384 4.42 18.76 7.21
CA HIS A 384 4.21 20.04 7.90
C HIS A 384 4.98 21.16 7.19
N ASN A 385 6.31 21.03 7.02
CA ASN A 385 7.12 22.08 6.38
C ASN A 385 6.68 22.41 4.93
N LYS A 386 6.05 21.45 4.22
CA LYS A 386 5.56 21.64 2.83
C LYS A 386 4.26 22.45 2.75
N PHE A 387 3.40 22.32 3.75
CA PHE A 387 2.06 22.92 3.79
C PHE A 387 1.86 23.87 4.98
N ASP A 388 2.93 24.27 5.68
CA ASP A 388 2.90 25.18 6.85
C ASP A 388 2.01 26.41 6.64
N GLY A 389 2.13 27.02 5.45
CA GLY A 389 1.27 28.11 4.97
C GLY A 389 -0.23 27.77 5.10
N PHE A 390 -0.59 26.66 4.49
CA PHE A 390 -1.95 26.18 4.37
C PHE A 390 -2.52 25.73 5.72
N PHE A 391 -1.75 24.95 6.50
CA PHE A 391 -2.21 24.45 7.80
C PHE A 391 -2.39 25.55 8.84
N LYS A 392 -1.47 26.52 8.93
CA LYS A 392 -1.67 27.70 9.80
C LYS A 392 -2.89 28.53 9.38
N MET A 393 -3.16 28.66 8.07
CA MET A 393 -4.39 29.30 7.60
C MET A 393 -5.64 28.56 8.08
N LEU A 394 -5.64 27.22 8.08
CA LEU A 394 -6.74 26.43 8.62
C LEU A 394 -6.88 26.57 10.14
N GLU A 395 -5.77 26.66 10.88
CA GLU A 395 -5.80 26.95 12.32
C GLU A 395 -6.46 28.31 12.62
N ILE A 396 -6.19 29.33 11.80
CA ILE A 396 -6.83 30.65 11.94
C ILE A 396 -8.33 30.53 11.65
N LEU A 397 -8.74 29.79 10.61
CA LEU A 397 -10.16 29.51 10.34
C LEU A 397 -10.85 28.84 11.54
N GLU A 398 -10.18 27.90 12.19
CA GLU A 398 -10.72 27.21 13.36
C GLU A 398 -10.83 28.13 14.58
N LYS A 399 -9.74 28.82 14.92
CA LYS A 399 -9.64 29.66 16.12
C LYS A 399 -10.46 30.95 16.03
N GLU A 400 -10.46 31.61 14.88
CA GLU A 400 -11.04 32.96 14.73
C GLU A 400 -12.38 32.98 14.02
N HIS A 401 -12.67 31.97 13.21
CA HIS A 401 -13.89 31.92 12.38
C HIS A 401 -14.82 30.75 12.73
N GLY A 402 -14.49 29.94 13.74
CA GLY A 402 -15.34 28.84 14.21
C GLY A 402 -15.53 27.71 13.20
N VAL A 403 -14.64 27.61 12.20
CA VAL A 403 -14.65 26.54 11.20
C VAL A 403 -14.10 25.26 11.82
N LYS A 404 -14.86 24.18 11.76
CA LYS A 404 -14.37 22.86 12.17
C LYS A 404 -13.56 22.25 11.04
N GLN A 405 -12.48 21.54 11.37
CA GLN A 405 -11.70 20.79 10.41
C GLN A 405 -11.52 19.34 10.86
N ASN A 406 -11.49 18.42 9.89
CA ASN A 406 -11.08 17.05 10.13
C ASN A 406 -9.56 16.94 10.06
N LYS A 407 -9.01 15.82 10.56
CA LYS A 407 -7.61 15.45 10.33
C LYS A 407 -7.28 15.54 8.83
N HIS A 408 -6.21 16.25 8.50
CA HIS A 408 -5.73 16.35 7.12
C HIS A 408 -5.18 15.01 6.64
N ILE A 409 -5.27 14.77 5.33
CA ILE A 409 -4.66 13.61 4.67
C ILE A 409 -3.66 14.15 3.65
N VAL A 410 -2.40 13.73 3.74
CA VAL A 410 -1.38 14.11 2.75
C VAL A 410 -1.09 12.91 1.85
N ARG A 411 -1.32 13.08 0.55
CA ARG A 411 -1.15 12.03 -0.45
C ARG A 411 -0.02 12.37 -1.41
N LYS A 412 0.80 11.40 -1.78
CA LYS A 412 1.78 11.55 -2.86
C LYS A 412 1.08 11.51 -4.21
N LEU A 413 1.44 12.43 -5.11
CA LEU A 413 0.91 12.42 -6.47
C LEU A 413 1.52 11.26 -7.27
N PRO A 414 0.73 10.50 -8.05
CA PRO A 414 1.22 9.33 -8.78
C PRO A 414 1.98 9.71 -10.04
N ALA A 415 2.84 8.82 -10.55
CA ALA A 415 3.44 9.01 -11.87
C ALA A 415 2.38 8.92 -12.99
N VAL A 416 2.41 9.85 -13.96
CA VAL A 416 1.51 9.83 -15.13
C VAL A 416 2.33 9.89 -16.41
N GLY A 417 2.43 8.74 -17.09
CA GLY A 417 3.26 8.59 -18.28
C GLY A 417 4.73 8.90 -17.97
N ARG A 418 5.36 9.71 -18.82
CA ARG A 418 6.75 10.17 -18.65
C ARG A 418 6.88 11.49 -17.89
N SER A 419 5.76 12.03 -17.40
CA SER A 419 5.78 13.31 -16.71
C SER A 419 6.34 13.15 -15.30
N GLU A 420 7.43 13.86 -15.02
CA GLU A 420 8.00 14.03 -13.67
C GLU A 420 7.28 15.15 -12.89
N SER A 421 6.03 15.50 -13.25
CA SER A 421 5.24 16.47 -12.48
C SER A 421 4.94 15.99 -11.06
N HIS A 422 4.90 14.67 -10.86
CA HIS A 422 4.73 14.04 -9.56
C HIS A 422 5.97 14.13 -8.66
N LEU A 423 7.10 14.65 -9.17
CA LEU A 423 8.33 14.87 -8.42
C LEU A 423 8.61 16.36 -8.23
N MET A 424 9.26 16.66 -7.12
CA MET A 424 9.86 17.95 -6.77
C MET A 424 11.23 18.11 -7.47
N VAL A 425 11.80 19.31 -7.43
CA VAL A 425 13.12 19.60 -8.04
C VAL A 425 14.24 18.75 -7.45
N ASP A 426 14.19 18.46 -6.15
CA ASP A 426 15.13 17.59 -5.43
C ASP A 426 14.88 16.09 -5.65
N GLY A 427 13.88 15.73 -6.46
CA GLY A 427 13.48 14.36 -6.73
C GLY A 427 12.55 13.75 -5.67
N SER A 428 12.22 14.47 -4.60
CA SER A 428 11.24 14.00 -3.61
C SER A 428 9.82 13.97 -4.20
N PRO A 429 8.90 13.17 -3.63
CA PRO A 429 7.52 13.14 -4.10
C PRO A 429 6.81 14.49 -3.88
N ARG A 430 6.10 14.95 -4.91
CA ARG A 430 5.14 16.06 -4.78
C ARG A 430 3.86 15.53 -4.16
N CYS A 431 3.35 16.23 -3.15
CA CYS A 431 2.17 15.81 -2.41
C CYS A 431 0.95 16.69 -2.69
N MET A 432 -0.23 16.20 -2.29
CA MET A 432 -1.48 16.92 -2.20
C MET A 432 -2.10 16.69 -0.83
N ALA A 433 -2.33 17.76 -0.08
CA ALA A 433 -3.07 17.74 1.17
C ALA A 433 -4.58 17.83 0.88
N ILE A 434 -5.36 17.05 1.62
CA ILE A 434 -6.82 17.00 1.55
C ILE A 434 -7.37 17.25 2.93
N VAL A 435 -8.23 18.25 3.06
CA VAL A 435 -8.87 18.61 4.34
C VAL A 435 -10.36 18.80 4.14
N ARG A 436 -11.16 18.26 5.05
CA ARG A 436 -12.58 18.59 5.11
C ARG A 436 -12.80 19.67 6.16
N VAL A 437 -13.43 20.76 5.75
CA VAL A 437 -13.81 21.87 6.62
C VAL A 437 -15.32 22.02 6.66
N GLU A 438 -15.84 22.41 7.81
CA GLU A 438 -17.27 22.62 8.04
C GLU A 438 -17.51 23.89 8.85
N HIS A 439 -18.51 24.66 8.46
CA HIS A 439 -19.01 25.76 9.26
C HIS A 439 -20.53 25.77 9.16
N GLN A 440 -21.19 25.71 10.31
CA GLN A 440 -22.65 25.55 10.41
C GLN A 440 -23.13 24.29 9.66
N SER A 441 -23.97 24.44 8.63
CA SER A 441 -24.49 23.33 7.82
C SER A 441 -23.73 23.11 6.50
N GLU A 442 -22.71 23.92 6.22
CA GLU A 442 -21.96 23.86 4.97
C GLU A 442 -20.60 23.20 5.17
N GLY A 443 -20.26 22.29 4.26
CA GLY A 443 -19.02 21.52 4.31
C GLY A 443 -18.31 21.49 2.96
N TYR A 444 -16.99 21.59 2.98
CA TYR A 444 -16.14 21.60 1.80
C TYR A 444 -14.93 20.68 1.94
N PHE A 445 -14.53 20.07 0.84
CA PHE A 445 -13.21 19.45 0.71
C PHE A 445 -12.24 20.43 0.05
N LEU A 446 -11.09 20.63 0.69
CA LEU A 446 -9.99 21.45 0.24
C LEU A 446 -8.87 20.53 -0.25
N LEU A 447 -8.38 20.75 -1.48
CA LEU A 447 -7.25 20.03 -2.05
C LEU A 447 -6.14 21.04 -2.36
N GLU A 448 -5.01 20.89 -1.69
CA GLU A 448 -3.84 21.76 -1.78
C GLU A 448 -2.64 20.98 -2.32
N VAL A 449 -1.99 21.46 -3.38
CA VAL A 449 -0.83 20.79 -3.98
C VAL A 449 0.45 21.45 -3.53
N ASP A 450 1.45 20.64 -3.19
CA ASP A 450 2.78 21.12 -2.87
C ASP A 450 3.41 21.79 -4.09
N THR A 451 3.64 23.09 -3.97
CA THR A 451 4.25 23.95 -5.00
C THR A 451 5.52 24.63 -4.49
N SER A 452 6.09 24.14 -3.38
CA SER A 452 7.24 24.74 -2.70
C SER A 452 8.51 24.82 -3.54
N ASP A 453 8.67 23.95 -4.54
CA ASP A 453 9.80 23.98 -5.49
C ASP A 453 9.66 25.04 -6.60
N GLY A 454 8.55 25.79 -6.64
CA GLY A 454 8.31 26.86 -7.60
C GLY A 454 8.14 26.38 -9.06
N LYS A 455 8.07 25.08 -9.32
CA LYS A 455 7.94 24.50 -10.67
C LYS A 455 6.56 24.76 -11.27
N ALA A 456 5.55 24.97 -10.43
CA ALA A 456 4.20 25.32 -10.81
C ALA A 456 3.52 26.15 -9.73
N SER A 457 2.48 26.89 -10.12
CA SER A 457 1.56 27.54 -9.20
C SER A 457 0.16 27.07 -9.57
N ILE A 458 -0.49 26.38 -8.66
CA ILE A 458 -1.91 26.03 -8.78
C ILE A 458 -2.69 26.80 -7.71
N ALA A 459 -4.00 26.69 -7.65
CA ALA A 459 -4.82 27.29 -6.59
C ALA A 459 -5.35 26.15 -5.71
N THR A 460 -5.72 26.41 -4.46
CA THR A 460 -6.43 25.42 -3.64
C THR A 460 -7.77 25.09 -4.30
N LYS A 461 -8.05 23.80 -4.52
CA LYS A 461 -9.37 23.39 -5.04
C LYS A 461 -10.35 23.22 -3.89
N VAL A 462 -11.58 23.65 -4.11
CA VAL A 462 -12.69 23.53 -3.16
C VAL A 462 -13.81 22.76 -3.83
N ILE A 463 -14.35 21.75 -3.15
CA ILE A 463 -15.45 20.91 -3.62
C ILE A 463 -16.54 20.88 -2.54
N SER A 464 -17.79 21.15 -2.91
CA SER A 464 -18.95 21.06 -2.02
C SER A 464 -19.14 19.62 -1.53
N ALA A 465 -19.09 19.41 -0.21
CA ALA A 465 -19.30 18.09 0.38
C ALA A 465 -20.75 17.62 0.16
N ARG A 466 -21.71 18.55 0.20
CA ARG A 466 -23.14 18.27 -0.05
C ARG A 466 -23.39 17.79 -1.48
N ALA A 467 -22.77 18.43 -2.47
CA ALA A 467 -22.93 18.06 -3.87
C ALA A 467 -22.24 16.73 -4.21
N LEU A 468 -21.14 16.42 -3.52
CA LEU A 468 -20.40 15.18 -3.70
C LEU A 468 -21.09 13.97 -3.05
N ALA A 469 -21.71 14.15 -1.87
CA ALA A 469 -22.34 13.08 -1.09
C ALA A 469 -23.24 12.10 -1.87
N PRO A 470 -24.14 12.53 -2.78
CA PRO A 470 -24.96 11.60 -3.56
C PRO A 470 -24.20 10.83 -4.64
N LYS A 471 -22.95 11.21 -4.96
CA LYS A 471 -22.12 10.54 -5.97
C LYS A 471 -21.23 9.46 -5.37
N GLY A 472 -20.81 9.64 -4.12
CA GLY A 472 -19.87 8.76 -3.43
C GLY A 472 -19.00 9.53 -2.45
N GLN A 473 -17.93 8.90 -1.99
CA GLN A 473 -16.92 9.53 -1.13
C GLN A 473 -15.81 10.15 -1.99
N LEU A 474 -15.13 11.19 -1.50
CA LEU A 474 -14.04 11.85 -2.26
C LEU A 474 -12.95 10.86 -2.71
N GLN A 475 -12.64 9.87 -1.87
CA GLN A 475 -11.64 8.82 -2.18
C GLN A 475 -11.97 8.04 -3.46
N ASP A 476 -13.25 7.89 -3.80
CA ASP A 476 -13.71 7.15 -4.98
C ASP A 476 -13.29 7.87 -6.29
N PHE A 477 -13.05 9.18 -6.21
CA PHE A 477 -12.76 10.05 -7.35
C PHE A 477 -11.32 10.55 -7.40
N ILE A 478 -10.53 10.34 -6.32
CA ILE A 478 -9.23 10.99 -6.15
C ILE A 478 -8.23 10.62 -7.26
N VAL A 479 -8.26 9.37 -7.73
CA VAL A 479 -7.37 8.87 -8.80
C VAL A 479 -7.58 9.63 -10.11
N GLU A 480 -8.83 9.93 -10.44
CA GLU A 480 -9.17 10.66 -11.67
C GLU A 480 -8.79 12.15 -11.55
N ILE A 481 -8.95 12.72 -10.35
CA ILE A 481 -8.50 14.08 -10.01
C ILE A 481 -6.98 14.20 -10.18
N GLU A 482 -6.22 13.30 -9.55
CA GLU A 482 -4.75 13.25 -9.60
C GLU A 482 -4.25 13.10 -11.04
N ARG A 483 -4.83 12.17 -11.81
CA ARG A 483 -4.47 11.97 -13.22
C ARG A 483 -4.77 13.20 -14.07
N GLY A 484 -5.93 13.83 -13.86
CA GLY A 484 -6.33 15.05 -14.55
C GLY A 484 -5.41 16.24 -14.24
N LEU A 485 -5.03 16.39 -12.97
CA LEU A 485 -4.10 17.39 -12.47
C LEU A 485 -2.74 17.28 -13.16
N LEU A 486 -2.17 16.07 -13.21
CA LEU A 486 -0.81 15.83 -13.68
C LEU A 486 -0.69 15.77 -15.20
N SER A 487 -1.70 15.23 -15.90
CA SER A 487 -1.71 15.16 -17.36
C SER A 487 -1.75 16.54 -18.03
N LYS A 488 -2.23 17.56 -17.31
CA LYS A 488 -2.32 18.95 -17.78
C LYS A 488 -1.29 19.89 -17.12
N GLN A 489 -0.15 19.35 -16.68
CA GLN A 489 0.93 20.15 -16.10
C GLN A 489 0.45 21.05 -14.94
N PHE A 490 -0.15 20.46 -13.91
CA PHE A 490 -0.63 21.17 -12.71
C PHE A 490 -1.83 22.09 -12.96
N CYS A 491 -2.81 21.58 -13.71
CA CYS A 491 -4.10 22.25 -13.89
C CYS A 491 -5.24 21.37 -13.39
N TRP A 492 -6.10 21.92 -12.53
CA TRP A 492 -7.27 21.19 -12.06
C TRP A 492 -8.16 20.72 -13.23
N PRO A 493 -8.65 19.47 -13.21
CA PRO A 493 -9.53 18.96 -14.25
C PRO A 493 -10.96 19.51 -14.11
N ASN A 494 -11.14 20.81 -14.37
CA ASN A 494 -12.42 21.51 -14.15
C ASN A 494 -13.60 20.84 -14.86
N LYS A 495 -13.45 20.38 -16.11
CA LYS A 495 -14.52 19.64 -16.81
C LYS A 495 -14.98 18.40 -16.06
N TYR A 496 -14.04 17.67 -15.44
CA TYR A 496 -14.36 16.50 -14.64
C TYR A 496 -15.10 16.90 -13.35
N PHE A 497 -14.71 18.01 -12.72
CA PHE A 497 -15.44 18.53 -11.57
C PHE A 497 -16.83 19.06 -11.94
N ASP A 498 -16.97 19.72 -13.10
CA ASP A 498 -18.25 20.20 -13.62
C ASP A 498 -19.23 19.01 -13.80
N GLU A 499 -18.72 17.88 -14.30
CA GLU A 499 -19.49 16.64 -14.47
C GLU A 499 -19.78 15.92 -13.13
N LEU A 500 -18.84 15.98 -12.18
CA LEU A 500 -18.93 15.27 -10.90
C LEU A 500 -19.89 15.95 -9.93
N VAL A 501 -19.68 17.23 -9.65
CA VAL A 501 -20.45 17.99 -8.64
C VAL A 501 -21.26 19.14 -9.22
N GLY A 502 -21.00 19.55 -10.47
CA GLY A 502 -21.63 20.73 -11.08
C GLY A 502 -20.72 21.96 -11.03
N ALA A 503 -20.78 22.80 -12.06
CA ALA A 503 -19.90 23.96 -12.22
C ALA A 503 -20.00 25.00 -11.08
N GLY A 504 -21.14 25.05 -10.37
CA GLY A 504 -21.35 25.94 -9.22
C GLY A 504 -20.86 25.37 -7.89
N ASP A 505 -20.61 24.05 -7.83
CA ASP A 505 -20.33 23.31 -6.59
C ASP A 505 -18.85 23.00 -6.40
N HIS A 506 -18.00 23.55 -7.27
CA HIS A 506 -16.57 23.59 -7.05
C HIS A 506 -15.99 24.95 -7.41
N LYS A 507 -14.93 25.35 -6.72
CA LYS A 507 -14.20 26.59 -7.04
C LYS A 507 -12.71 26.41 -6.78
N SER A 508 -11.92 27.40 -7.17
CA SER A 508 -10.49 27.46 -6.89
C SER A 508 -10.20 28.77 -6.17
N ILE A 509 -9.51 28.70 -5.04
CA ILE A 509 -9.10 29.88 -4.28
C ILE A 509 -7.59 30.00 -4.42
N SER A 510 -7.13 31.10 -5.04
CA SER A 510 -5.71 31.34 -5.27
C SER A 510 -4.94 31.40 -3.95
N HIS A 511 -3.69 30.92 -3.94
CA HIS A 511 -2.82 31.10 -2.77
C HIS A 511 -2.60 32.57 -2.44
N GLN A 512 -2.18 32.83 -1.20
CA GLN A 512 -1.72 34.14 -0.81
C GLN A 512 -0.34 34.42 -1.43
N LYS A 513 -0.17 35.59 -2.04
CA LYS A 513 1.13 36.01 -2.58
C LYS A 513 1.95 36.66 -1.47
N SER A 514 3.16 36.18 -1.20
CA SER A 514 4.10 36.90 -0.32
C SER A 514 4.61 38.16 -1.03
N LYS A 515 4.75 39.27 -0.28
CA LYS A 515 5.30 40.52 -0.82
C LYS A 515 6.83 40.63 -0.70
N GLY A 516 7.52 39.59 -0.21
CA GLY A 516 8.98 39.60 0.02
C GLY A 516 9.66 38.25 -0.22
N LYS A 517 11.00 38.23 -0.22
CA LYS A 517 11.81 36.99 -0.23
C LYS A 517 11.79 36.38 1.19
N GLY A 518 10.77 35.58 1.45
CA GLY A 518 10.50 34.90 2.72
C GLY A 518 9.09 34.29 2.68
N GLY A 519 8.81 33.35 3.59
CA GLY A 519 7.49 32.71 3.72
C GLY A 519 6.35 33.69 4.01
N LEU A 520 5.12 33.18 4.12
CA LEU A 520 3.95 34.01 4.44
C LEU A 520 4.09 34.63 5.85
N SER A 521 3.88 35.94 5.96
CA SER A 521 3.77 36.61 7.27
C SER A 521 2.45 36.27 7.94
N GLU A 522 2.33 36.47 9.26
CA GLU A 522 1.04 36.28 9.98
C GLU A 522 -0.09 37.10 9.33
N VAL A 523 0.16 38.36 8.98
CA VAL A 523 -0.80 39.22 8.28
C VAL A 523 -1.22 38.67 6.91
N ASP A 524 -0.32 37.98 6.20
CA ASP A 524 -0.65 37.33 4.93
C ASP A 524 -1.53 36.09 5.16
N MET A 525 -1.28 35.35 6.24
CA MET A 525 -2.06 34.17 6.64
C MET A 525 -3.48 34.57 7.05
N ASP A 526 -3.62 35.62 7.85
CA ASP A 526 -4.93 36.15 8.28
C ASP A 526 -5.77 36.57 7.07
N ARG A 527 -5.16 37.30 6.12
CA ARG A 527 -5.82 37.66 4.85
C ARG A 527 -6.21 36.45 4.02
N TRP A 528 -5.43 35.38 4.08
CA TRP A 528 -5.75 34.15 3.40
C TRP A 528 -6.96 33.47 4.03
N ALA A 529 -6.98 33.36 5.37
CA ALA A 529 -8.09 32.82 6.15
C ALA A 529 -9.37 33.63 5.93
N GLU A 530 -9.32 34.97 6.04
CA GLU A 530 -10.46 35.86 5.77
C GLU A 530 -11.04 35.63 4.37
N ARG A 531 -10.17 35.48 3.35
CA ARG A 531 -10.61 35.21 1.98
C ARG A 531 -11.28 33.84 1.86
N PHE A 532 -10.74 32.81 2.51
CA PHE A 532 -11.37 31.49 2.56
C PHE A 532 -12.73 31.57 3.24
N HIS A 533 -12.79 32.12 4.45
CA HIS A 533 -14.03 32.27 5.21
C HIS A 533 -15.09 33.03 4.40
N ARG A 534 -14.70 34.14 3.75
CA ARG A 534 -15.61 34.92 2.91
C ARG A 534 -16.15 34.14 1.70
N LEU A 535 -15.27 33.46 0.97
CA LEU A 535 -15.64 32.75 -0.27
C LEU A 535 -16.36 31.43 -0.04
N LEU A 536 -16.23 30.85 1.16
CA LEU A 536 -16.86 29.58 1.52
C LEU A 536 -18.14 29.77 2.33
N PHE A 537 -18.16 30.71 3.27
CA PHE A 537 -19.19 30.74 4.31
C PHE A 537 -19.95 32.07 4.43
N LEU A 538 -19.50 33.14 3.79
CA LEU A 538 -20.18 34.46 3.80
C LEU A 538 -20.78 34.86 2.44
N SER A 539 -20.89 33.90 1.50
CA SER A 539 -21.47 34.16 0.19
C SER A 539 -23.01 34.14 0.29
N VAL A 540 -23.60 35.34 0.24
CA VAL A 540 -25.04 35.61 0.01
C VAL A 540 -25.37 35.51 -1.47
#